data_AF-A0A9R0A7D7-F1
#
_entry.id   AF-A0A9R0A7D7-F1
#
_cell.length_a   1.000
_cell.length_b   1.000
_cell.length_c   1.000
_cell.angle_alpha   90.00
_cell.angle_beta   90.00
_cell.angle_gamma   90.00
#
_symmetry.space_group_name_H-M   'P 1'
#
loop_
_entity.id
_entity.type
_entity.pdbx_description
1 polymer ?
#
loop_
_entity_poly.entity_id
_entity_poly.type
_entity_poly.pdbx_seq_one_letter_code
_entity_poly.pdbx_strand_id
1 'polypeptide(L)'
;MEFMGSSYDGDYNNSRMEGTGEYTLPTHTRYIGEMKDGVFHGKGVLHFPNGSKYEGTWEKGICKEGKYTFSDGLEYKEMDWDYCDGKDRRFYSERCNGLKPAGESQVTDQDPPRAIPDGCYDSGDGFYDPSTRVVKDYDGNFLRNTVHNSPGKIPAAAKRFPQRRRNSPLAGKEKLVEVQIR
;
A
#
# COMPACT_ATOMS: atom_id res chain seq x y z
N MET A 1 27.32 -6.21 33.15
CA MET A 1 26.63 -5.34 34.12
C MET A 1 25.24 -5.10 33.55
N GLU A 2 24.26 -5.89 34.01
CA GLU A 2 22.86 -5.76 33.61
C GLU A 2 22.26 -4.54 34.33
N PHE A 3 22.33 -3.37 33.71
CA PHE A 3 21.58 -2.23 34.20
C PHE A 3 20.31 -2.13 33.34
N MET A 4 19.21 -2.66 33.87
CA MET A 4 17.84 -2.40 33.40
C MET A 4 17.49 -2.91 31.99
N GLY A 5 17.70 -4.20 31.72
CA GLY A 5 17.13 -4.87 30.54
C GLY A 5 17.84 -4.58 29.21
N SER A 6 18.96 -3.86 29.23
CA SER A 6 19.85 -3.77 28.08
C SER A 6 20.93 -4.86 28.13
N SER A 7 21.19 -5.51 27.00
CA SER A 7 22.26 -6.50 26.83
C SER A 7 23.18 -6.10 25.68
N TYR A 8 24.45 -6.48 25.78
CA TYR A 8 25.42 -6.32 24.69
C TYR A 8 26.12 -7.64 24.43
N ASP A 9 26.10 -8.06 23.17
CA ASP A 9 26.82 -9.20 22.65
C ASP A 9 27.86 -8.68 21.64
N GLY A 10 29.15 -8.74 22.00
CA GLY A 10 30.22 -8.19 21.18
C GLY A 10 31.54 -8.07 21.94
N ASP A 11 32.52 -7.45 21.30
CA ASP A 11 33.85 -7.30 21.86
C ASP A 11 33.90 -6.23 22.96
N TYR A 12 34.70 -6.52 24.00
CA TYR A 12 34.97 -5.59 25.08
C TYR A 12 36.45 -5.27 25.13
N ASN A 13 36.78 -3.99 25.21
CA ASN A 13 38.13 -3.53 25.49
C ASN A 13 38.12 -2.64 26.73
N ASN A 14 38.97 -2.97 27.71
CA ASN A 14 39.08 -2.24 28.97
C ASN A 14 37.72 -2.00 29.67
N SER A 15 36.85 -3.02 29.68
CA SER A 15 35.47 -2.97 30.21
C SER A 15 34.50 -2.02 29.48
N ARG A 16 34.85 -1.57 28.27
CA ARG A 16 33.99 -0.79 27.37
C ARG A 16 33.64 -1.59 26.13
N MET A 17 32.47 -1.34 25.55
CA MET A 17 32.05 -1.94 24.28
C MET A 17 32.89 -1.34 23.16
N GLU A 18 33.54 -2.19 22.37
CA GLU A 18 34.42 -1.80 21.27
C GLU A 18 34.26 -2.78 20.11
N GLY A 19 34.48 -2.33 18.87
CA GLY A 19 34.37 -3.19 17.70
C GLY A 19 32.93 -3.39 17.27
N THR A 20 32.65 -4.50 16.59
CA THR A 20 31.30 -4.80 16.08
C THR A 20 30.52 -5.65 17.06
N GLY A 21 29.28 -5.28 17.36
CA GLY A 21 28.42 -6.09 18.21
C GLY A 21 26.94 -5.76 18.10
N GLU A 22 26.14 -6.51 18.83
CA GLU A 22 24.69 -6.34 18.98
C GLU A 22 24.35 -5.79 20.36
N TYR A 23 23.73 -4.62 20.41
CA TYR A 23 23.24 -3.99 21.63
C TYR A 23 21.73 -3.96 21.65
N THR A 24 21.14 -4.67 22.60
CA THR A 24 19.70 -4.64 22.86
C THR A 24 19.41 -3.54 23.86
N LEU A 25 18.62 -2.55 23.44
CA LEU A 25 18.12 -1.50 24.31
C LEU A 25 16.96 -2.02 25.19
N PRO A 26 16.68 -1.36 26.34
CA PRO A 26 15.53 -1.71 27.18
C PRO A 26 14.18 -1.59 26.46
N THR A 27 14.12 -0.84 25.36
CA THR A 27 12.94 -0.72 24.49
C THR A 27 12.75 -1.91 23.52
N HIS A 28 13.57 -2.96 23.66
CA HIS A 28 13.68 -4.09 22.72
C HIS A 28 14.15 -3.71 21.30
N THR A 29 14.65 -2.49 21.12
CA THR A 29 15.33 -2.09 19.90
C THR A 29 16.73 -2.71 19.90
N ARG A 30 17.15 -3.31 18.78
CA ARG A 30 18.45 -3.97 18.67
C ARG A 30 19.34 -3.19 17.71
N TYR A 31 20.47 -2.72 18.19
CA TYR A 31 21.51 -2.08 17.38
C TYR A 31 22.53 -3.13 16.97
N ILE A 32 22.82 -3.27 15.68
CA ILE A 32 23.88 -4.13 15.16
C ILE A 32 24.84 -3.24 14.39
N GLY A 33 26.08 -3.12 14.87
CA GLY A 33 27.05 -2.25 14.22
C GLY A 33 28.32 -2.04 15.01
N GLU A 34 29.10 -1.07 14.56
CA GLU A 34 30.34 -0.69 15.21
C GLU A 34 30.07 0.12 16.50
N MET A 35 30.96 -0.06 17.46
CA MET A 35 30.96 0.59 18.77
C MET A 35 32.37 1.01 19.13
N LYS A 36 32.46 2.13 19.85
CA LYS A 36 33.73 2.65 20.34
C LYS A 36 33.49 3.34 21.67
N ASP A 37 34.33 3.04 22.67
CA ASP A 37 34.23 3.64 24.01
C ASP A 37 32.84 3.49 24.67
N GLY A 38 32.09 2.43 24.35
CA GLY A 38 30.74 2.23 24.89
C GLY A 38 29.63 3.04 24.20
N VAL A 39 29.91 3.70 23.08
CA VAL A 39 28.90 4.42 22.27
C VAL A 39 28.86 3.91 20.83
N PHE A 40 27.73 4.13 20.16
CA PHE A 40 27.57 3.78 18.74
C PHE A 40 28.56 4.58 17.89
N HIS A 41 29.24 3.88 16.99
CA HIS A 41 30.24 4.46 16.10
C HIS A 41 30.21 3.77 14.73
N GLY A 42 30.77 4.36 13.69
CA GLY A 42 30.86 3.74 12.37
C GLY A 42 29.50 3.40 11.76
N LYS A 43 29.40 2.29 11.02
CA LYS A 43 28.14 1.86 10.41
C LYS A 43 27.35 0.96 11.36
N GLY A 44 26.05 1.20 11.43
CA GLY A 44 25.16 0.36 12.24
C GLY A 44 23.70 0.43 11.83
N VAL A 45 22.95 -0.58 12.24
CA VAL A 45 21.53 -0.75 11.94
C VAL A 45 20.74 -0.94 13.23
N LEU A 46 19.73 -0.11 13.43
CA LEU A 46 18.73 -0.27 14.49
C LEU A 46 17.55 -1.07 13.97
N HIS A 47 17.23 -2.17 14.61
CA HIS A 47 16.03 -2.96 14.40
C HIS A 47 15.01 -2.62 15.48
N PHE A 48 13.86 -2.09 15.08
CA PHE A 48 12.78 -1.75 15.99
C PHE A 48 11.83 -2.94 16.18
N PRO A 49 11.17 -3.05 17.35
CA PRO A 49 10.22 -4.14 17.61
C PRO A 49 8.99 -4.13 16.70
N ASN A 50 8.68 -3.00 16.06
CA ASN A 50 7.60 -2.89 15.07
C ASN A 50 7.98 -3.48 13.69
N GLY A 51 9.21 -3.97 13.50
CA GLY A 51 9.71 -4.50 12.24
C GLY A 51 10.38 -3.46 11.33
N SER A 52 10.32 -2.18 11.68
CA SER A 52 11.07 -1.13 11.00
C SER A 52 12.56 -1.24 11.29
N LYS A 53 13.38 -0.66 10.42
CA LYS A 53 14.84 -0.56 10.60
C LYS A 53 15.35 0.84 10.31
N TYR A 54 16.46 1.20 10.93
CA TYR A 54 17.17 2.44 10.66
C TYR A 54 18.65 2.16 10.46
N GLU A 55 19.12 2.35 9.23
CA GLU A 55 20.50 2.12 8.83
C GLU A 55 21.21 3.47 8.85
N GLY A 56 22.31 3.60 9.59
CA GLY A 56 22.98 4.90 9.72
C GLY A 56 24.47 4.82 10.01
N THR A 57 25.12 5.97 9.85
CA THR A 57 26.52 6.18 10.23
C THR A 57 26.56 7.03 11.50
N TRP A 58 27.23 6.50 12.52
CA TRP A 58 27.27 7.03 13.87
C TRP A 58 28.66 7.58 14.22
N GLU A 59 28.69 8.74 14.85
CA GLU A 59 29.91 9.34 15.37
C GLU A 59 29.69 9.79 16.82
N LYS A 60 30.40 9.16 17.77
CA LYS A 60 30.27 9.44 19.21
C LYS A 60 28.81 9.37 19.71
N GLY A 61 28.05 8.39 19.23
CA GLY A 61 26.63 8.20 19.57
C GLY A 61 25.66 9.10 18.81
N ILE A 62 26.11 9.99 17.92
CA ILE A 62 25.26 10.87 17.12
C ILE A 62 25.15 10.30 15.71
N CYS A 63 23.93 10.10 15.21
CA CYS A 63 23.72 9.73 13.81
C CYS A 63 24.00 10.93 12.89
N LYS A 64 24.92 10.76 11.94
CA LYS A 64 25.23 11.78 10.94
C LYS A 64 24.33 11.68 9.72
N GLU A 65 24.18 10.46 9.23
CA GLU A 65 23.39 10.14 8.04
C GLU A 65 22.71 8.81 8.28
N GLY A 66 21.45 8.69 7.87
CA GLY A 66 20.74 7.44 8.00
C GLY A 66 19.47 7.39 7.18
N LYS A 67 18.99 6.17 7.01
CA LYS A 67 17.83 5.81 6.21
C LYS A 67 16.90 4.98 7.06
N TYR A 68 15.66 5.44 7.20
CA TYR A 68 14.61 4.72 7.89
C TYR A 68 13.80 3.91 6.89
N THR A 69 13.59 2.63 7.18
CA THR A 69 12.69 1.74 6.42
C THR A 69 11.61 1.23 7.35
N PHE A 70 10.35 1.42 6.94
CA PHE A 70 9.18 0.94 7.64
C PHE A 70 9.08 -0.59 7.56
N SER A 71 8.22 -1.18 8.40
CA SER A 71 7.99 -2.63 8.44
C SER A 71 7.43 -3.21 7.14
N ASP A 72 6.77 -2.39 6.32
CA ASP A 72 6.25 -2.74 4.99
C ASP A 72 7.32 -2.64 3.87
N GLY A 73 8.55 -2.23 4.22
CA GLY A 73 9.65 -2.03 3.29
C GLY A 73 9.69 -0.65 2.64
N LEU A 74 8.73 0.23 2.95
CA LEU A 74 8.73 1.60 2.46
C LEU A 74 9.90 2.37 3.07
N GLU A 75 10.58 3.16 2.25
CA GLU A 75 11.67 4.02 2.70
C GLU A 75 11.14 5.42 3.02
N TYR A 76 11.51 5.93 4.20
CA TYR A 76 11.28 7.33 4.53
C TYR A 76 12.09 8.22 3.58
N LYS A 77 11.40 9.10 2.86
CA LYS A 77 12.01 10.21 2.12
C LYS A 77 11.63 11.51 2.81
N GLU A 78 12.45 12.56 2.76
CA GLU A 78 12.01 13.86 3.29
C GLU A 78 10.99 14.52 2.35
N MET A 79 11.23 14.37 1.05
CA MET A 79 10.42 14.91 -0.04
C MET A 79 10.07 13.79 -1.03
N ASP A 80 9.02 14.00 -1.83
CA ASP A 80 8.63 13.09 -2.92
C ASP A 80 8.28 11.67 -2.43
N TRP A 81 7.33 11.60 -1.50
CA TRP A 81 6.78 10.34 -1.01
C TRP A 81 5.89 9.66 -2.06
N ASP A 82 6.35 8.53 -2.59
CA ASP A 82 5.60 7.66 -3.50
C ASP A 82 4.44 6.89 -2.82
N TYR A 83 4.24 7.05 -1.51
CA TYR A 83 3.22 6.28 -0.78
C TYR A 83 1.79 6.51 -1.29
N CYS A 84 1.52 7.68 -1.86
CA CYS A 84 0.23 8.01 -2.44
C CYS A 84 0.40 8.43 -3.90
N ASP A 85 0.32 7.49 -4.82
CA ASP A 85 0.11 7.87 -6.22
C ASP A 85 -1.28 8.52 -6.37
N GLY A 86 -1.47 9.30 -7.44
CA GLY A 86 -2.75 9.96 -7.70
C GLY A 86 -3.93 8.99 -7.83
N LYS A 87 -3.70 7.70 -8.03
CA LYS A 87 -4.75 6.68 -8.18
C LYS A 87 -5.20 6.11 -6.84
N ASP A 88 -4.33 6.05 -5.84
CA ASP A 88 -4.62 5.45 -4.54
C ASP A 88 -5.46 6.36 -3.62
N ARG A 89 -5.49 7.66 -3.95
CA ARG A 89 -6.43 8.58 -3.35
C ARG A 89 -7.83 8.31 -3.90
N ARG A 90 -8.60 7.51 -3.15
CA ARG A 90 -10.07 7.45 -3.28
C ARG A 90 -10.58 8.89 -3.43
N PHE A 91 -11.19 9.20 -4.57
CA PHE A 91 -11.70 10.53 -4.96
C PHE A 91 -10.72 11.56 -5.56
N TYR A 92 -9.47 11.22 -5.88
CA TYR A 92 -8.55 12.18 -6.51
C TYR A 92 -9.03 12.64 -7.88
N SER A 93 -9.48 11.71 -8.72
CA SER A 93 -10.10 12.01 -10.01
C SER A 93 -11.28 12.97 -9.88
N GLU A 94 -12.15 12.76 -8.91
CA GLU A 94 -13.35 13.56 -8.64
C GLU A 94 -12.99 14.93 -8.06
N ARG A 95 -11.90 15.01 -7.29
CA ARG A 95 -11.39 16.28 -6.76
C ARG A 95 -10.70 17.12 -7.84
N CYS A 96 -10.01 16.49 -8.78
CA CYS A 96 -9.33 17.17 -9.89
C CYS A 96 -10.28 17.55 -11.03
N ASN A 97 -11.20 16.66 -11.39
CA ASN A 97 -12.04 16.79 -12.58
C ASN A 97 -13.51 17.15 -12.25
N GLY A 98 -13.82 17.35 -10.96
CA GLY A 98 -15.17 17.59 -10.47
C GLY A 98 -15.97 16.30 -10.24
N LEU A 99 -17.02 16.43 -9.42
CA LEU A 99 -17.96 15.33 -9.20
C LEU A 99 -18.71 15.05 -10.51
N LYS A 100 -18.57 13.82 -11.02
CA LYS A 100 -19.39 13.38 -12.14
C LYS A 100 -20.85 13.29 -11.70
N PRO A 101 -21.82 13.75 -12.52
CA PRO A 101 -23.23 13.51 -12.25
C PRO A 101 -23.49 12.01 -12.16
N ALA A 102 -24.57 11.61 -11.47
CA ALA A 102 -24.96 10.20 -11.35
C ALA A 102 -25.28 9.60 -12.74
N GLY A 103 -24.25 9.09 -13.40
CA GLY A 103 -24.32 8.37 -14.68
C GLY A 103 -24.30 6.86 -14.47
N GLU A 104 -24.07 6.12 -15.54
CA GLU A 104 -23.80 4.68 -15.47
C GLU A 104 -22.57 4.42 -14.59
N SER A 105 -22.65 3.41 -13.74
CA SER A 105 -21.53 3.03 -12.87
C SER A 105 -20.32 2.66 -13.71
N GLN A 106 -19.16 3.23 -13.40
CA GLN A 106 -17.92 2.83 -14.04
C GLN A 106 -17.64 1.37 -13.70
N VAL A 107 -17.53 0.55 -14.75
CA VAL A 107 -17.22 -0.89 -14.63
C VAL A 107 -15.71 -1.12 -14.59
N THR A 108 -14.93 -0.16 -15.11
CA THR A 108 -13.47 -0.18 -15.21
C THR A 108 -12.87 1.06 -14.57
N ASP A 109 -11.58 1.03 -14.25
CA ASP A 109 -10.78 2.18 -13.79
C ASP A 109 -10.56 3.26 -14.86
N GLN A 110 -10.73 2.91 -16.14
CA GLN A 110 -10.57 3.82 -17.27
C GLN A 110 -11.84 4.63 -17.56
N ASP A 111 -11.66 5.89 -17.99
CA ASP A 111 -12.72 6.78 -18.45
C ASP A 111 -12.39 7.38 -19.83
N PRO A 112 -13.18 7.11 -20.89
CA PRO A 112 -14.39 6.28 -20.88
C PRO A 112 -14.08 4.79 -20.60
N PRO A 113 -15.05 4.04 -20.05
CA PRO A 113 -14.87 2.61 -19.80
C PRO A 113 -14.51 1.86 -21.09
N ARG A 114 -13.65 0.83 -20.98
CA ARG A 114 -13.34 -0.03 -22.13
C ARG A 114 -14.62 -0.73 -22.59
N ALA A 115 -14.81 -0.83 -23.90
CA ALA A 115 -15.93 -1.57 -24.48
C ALA A 115 -15.70 -3.07 -24.24
N ILE A 116 -16.46 -3.65 -23.31
CA ILE A 116 -16.41 -5.09 -23.05
C ILE A 116 -17.17 -5.80 -24.18
N PRO A 117 -16.57 -6.77 -24.88
CA PRO A 117 -17.26 -7.53 -25.91
C PRO A 117 -18.51 -8.24 -25.37
N ASP A 118 -19.53 -8.41 -26.21
CA ASP A 118 -20.80 -9.02 -25.80
C ASP A 118 -20.59 -10.43 -25.21
N GLY A 119 -21.08 -10.61 -23.98
CA GLY A 119 -20.96 -11.88 -23.25
C GLY A 119 -19.62 -12.10 -22.55
N CYS A 120 -18.64 -11.20 -22.71
CA CYS A 120 -17.38 -11.22 -22.00
C CYS A 120 -17.46 -10.43 -20.68
N TYR A 121 -16.48 -10.65 -19.78
CA TYR A 121 -16.32 -9.95 -18.52
C TYR A 121 -14.90 -9.39 -18.41
N ASP A 122 -14.75 -8.17 -17.91
CA ASP A 122 -13.43 -7.61 -17.61
C ASP A 122 -12.86 -8.25 -16.34
N SER A 123 -11.67 -8.85 -16.44
CA SER A 123 -10.95 -9.51 -15.33
C SER A 123 -9.81 -8.65 -14.76
N GLY A 124 -9.64 -7.41 -15.24
CA GLY A 124 -8.58 -6.49 -14.83
C GLY A 124 -7.28 -6.66 -15.63
N ASP A 125 -7.00 -7.86 -16.14
CA ASP A 125 -5.89 -8.14 -17.06
C ASP A 125 -6.33 -8.47 -18.50
N GLY A 126 -7.65 -8.50 -18.76
CA GLY A 126 -8.21 -8.79 -20.07
C GLY A 126 -9.69 -9.17 -20.03
N PHE A 127 -10.23 -9.57 -21.19
CA PHE A 127 -11.60 -10.02 -21.33
C PHE A 127 -11.72 -11.54 -21.17
N TYR A 128 -12.47 -11.96 -20.16
CA TYR A 128 -12.88 -13.34 -19.95
C TYR A 128 -14.14 -13.66 -20.75
N ASP A 129 -14.07 -14.67 -21.59
CA ASP A 129 -15.21 -15.21 -22.31
C ASP A 129 -15.69 -16.51 -21.60
N PRO A 130 -16.90 -16.55 -21.02
CA PRO A 130 -17.43 -17.71 -20.32
C PRO A 130 -17.76 -18.89 -21.26
N SER A 131 -17.97 -18.62 -22.56
CA SER A 131 -18.28 -19.64 -23.55
C SER A 131 -17.02 -20.44 -23.93
N THR A 132 -15.90 -19.76 -24.11
CA THR A 132 -14.61 -20.37 -24.43
C THR A 132 -13.77 -20.68 -23.18
N ARG A 133 -14.12 -20.09 -22.03
CA ARG A 133 -13.38 -20.14 -20.75
C ARG A 133 -11.95 -19.60 -20.83
N VAL A 134 -11.73 -18.68 -21.75
CA VAL A 134 -10.43 -18.07 -22.06
C VAL A 134 -10.43 -16.62 -21.59
N VAL A 135 -9.30 -16.18 -21.05
CA VAL A 135 -8.99 -14.76 -20.89
C VAL A 135 -8.11 -14.34 -22.07
N LYS A 136 -8.53 -13.31 -22.79
CA LYS A 136 -7.73 -12.61 -23.80
C LYS A 136 -7.32 -11.25 -23.26
N ASP A 137 -6.16 -10.73 -23.64
CA ASP A 137 -5.79 -9.35 -23.31
C ASP A 137 -6.75 -8.34 -23.98
N TYR A 138 -6.56 -7.05 -23.68
CA TYR A 138 -7.39 -5.99 -24.23
C TYR A 138 -7.24 -5.79 -25.76
N ASP A 139 -6.17 -6.32 -26.36
CA ASP A 139 -5.91 -6.30 -27.80
C ASP A 139 -6.44 -7.57 -28.52
N GLY A 140 -6.93 -8.56 -27.76
CA GLY A 140 -7.49 -9.81 -28.25
C GLY A 140 -6.52 -11.00 -28.29
N ASN A 141 -5.28 -10.86 -27.82
CA ASN A 141 -4.32 -11.96 -27.73
C ASN A 141 -4.66 -12.91 -26.58
N PHE A 142 -4.39 -14.19 -26.76
CA PHE A 142 -4.62 -15.19 -25.72
C PHE A 142 -3.71 -14.95 -24.50
N LEU A 143 -4.30 -14.91 -23.29
CA LEU A 143 -3.54 -14.85 -22.04
C LEU A 143 -3.51 -16.21 -21.33
N ARG A 144 -4.68 -16.73 -20.94
CA ARG A 144 -4.77 -17.98 -20.17
C ARG A 144 -6.15 -18.64 -20.26
N ASN A 145 -6.17 -19.95 -19.96
CA ASN A 145 -7.40 -20.68 -19.69
C ASN A 145 -7.78 -20.54 -18.20
N THR A 146 -9.08 -20.44 -17.92
CA THR A 146 -9.59 -20.30 -16.53
C THR A 146 -9.86 -21.63 -15.83
N VAL A 147 -9.72 -22.76 -16.53
CA VAL A 147 -9.89 -24.09 -15.95
C VAL A 147 -8.63 -24.53 -15.20
N HIS A 148 -8.66 -24.43 -13.88
CA HIS A 148 -7.98 -25.41 -13.05
C HIS A 148 -8.76 -26.72 -13.11
N ASN A 149 -8.06 -27.81 -13.42
CA ASN A 149 -8.61 -29.16 -13.42
C ASN A 149 -8.98 -29.56 -11.99
N SER A 150 -10.20 -29.24 -11.54
CA SER A 150 -10.77 -29.72 -10.27
C SER A 150 -12.29 -29.79 -10.41
N PRO A 151 -12.91 -30.99 -10.33
CA PRO A 151 -14.34 -31.14 -10.42
C PRO A 151 -14.95 -30.73 -9.07
N GLY A 152 -15.31 -29.46 -8.92
CA GLY A 152 -15.90 -29.01 -7.66
C GLY A 152 -16.34 -27.55 -7.64
N LYS A 153 -17.64 -27.35 -7.83
CA LYS A 153 -18.43 -26.17 -7.42
C LYS A 153 -18.15 -24.86 -8.17
N ILE A 154 -19.08 -24.50 -9.05
CA ILE A 154 -19.33 -23.13 -9.49
C ILE A 154 -19.81 -22.34 -8.24
N PRO A 155 -19.15 -21.26 -7.79
CA PRO A 155 -19.77 -20.37 -6.83
C PRO A 155 -20.87 -19.59 -7.56
N ALA A 156 -22.11 -19.92 -7.24
CA ALA A 156 -23.29 -19.16 -7.63
C ALA A 156 -23.27 -17.78 -6.94
N ALA A 157 -22.56 -16.83 -7.54
CA ALA A 157 -22.55 -15.44 -7.07
C ALA A 157 -22.49 -14.40 -8.20
N ALA A 158 -22.98 -14.74 -9.40
CA ALA A 158 -23.48 -13.70 -10.31
C ALA A 158 -24.92 -13.37 -9.88
N LYS A 159 -25.08 -12.61 -8.78
CA LYS A 159 -26.37 -12.03 -8.46
C LYS A 159 -26.73 -11.09 -9.61
N ARG A 160 -27.68 -11.54 -10.45
CA ARG A 160 -28.53 -10.65 -11.24
C ARG A 160 -28.96 -9.51 -10.31
N PHE A 161 -28.42 -8.31 -10.51
CA PHE A 161 -29.13 -7.14 -10.03
C PHE A 161 -30.43 -7.09 -10.82
N PRO A 162 -31.61 -7.16 -10.17
CA PRO A 162 -32.85 -7.01 -10.90
C PRO A 162 -32.84 -5.62 -11.52
N GLN A 163 -32.94 -5.54 -12.85
CA GLN A 163 -33.28 -4.30 -13.51
C GLN A 163 -34.60 -3.81 -12.92
N ARG A 164 -34.52 -2.81 -12.04
CA ARG A 164 -35.69 -2.19 -11.47
C ARG A 164 -36.32 -1.38 -12.60
N ARG A 165 -37.41 -1.90 -13.14
CA ARG A 165 -38.24 -1.26 -14.14
C ARG A 165 -38.58 0.17 -13.70
N ARG A 166 -38.52 1.08 -14.68
CA ARG A 166 -38.90 2.49 -14.62
C ARG A 166 -40.22 2.70 -13.87
N ASN A 167 -40.28 3.80 -13.12
CA ASN A 167 -41.45 4.68 -13.10
C ASN A 167 -40.98 6.10 -12.70
N SER A 168 -40.98 7.01 -13.67
CA SER A 168 -41.13 8.45 -13.44
C SER A 168 -42.48 8.69 -12.75
N PRO A 169 -42.67 9.74 -11.92
CA PRO A 169 -42.99 11.05 -12.51
C PRO A 169 -42.64 12.31 -11.66
N LEU A 170 -42.72 13.47 -12.35
CA LEU A 170 -43.10 14.81 -11.86
C LEU A 170 -42.08 15.73 -11.15
N ALA A 171 -41.65 16.71 -11.94
CA ALA A 171 -41.54 18.15 -11.68
C ALA A 171 -41.97 18.69 -10.30
N GLY A 172 -41.11 19.53 -9.69
CA GLY A 172 -41.45 20.31 -8.50
C GLY A 172 -40.37 21.28 -8.03
N LYS A 173 -40.28 22.43 -8.71
CA LYS A 173 -39.94 23.80 -8.26
C LYS A 173 -38.90 24.03 -7.13
N GLU A 174 -37.88 24.79 -7.53
CA GLU A 174 -37.07 25.80 -6.84
C GLU A 174 -37.47 26.22 -5.41
N LYS A 175 -36.46 26.37 -4.55
CA LYS A 175 -36.25 27.59 -3.75
C LYS A 175 -34.79 27.66 -3.27
N LEU A 176 -34.08 28.71 -3.71
CA LEU A 176 -32.88 29.20 -3.06
C LEU A 176 -33.25 29.66 -1.64
N VAL A 177 -32.43 29.30 -0.66
CA VAL A 177 -32.41 29.96 0.64
C VAL A 177 -31.03 30.57 0.81
N GLU A 178 -31.04 31.89 0.84
CA GLU A 178 -29.93 32.80 1.13
C GLU A 178 -29.48 32.61 2.59
N VAL A 179 -28.19 32.33 2.81
CA VAL A 179 -27.60 32.27 4.15
C VAL A 179 -26.83 33.57 4.37
N GLN A 180 -27.42 34.47 5.16
CA GLN A 180 -26.74 35.66 5.68
C GLN A 180 -25.77 35.24 6.80
N ILE A 181 -24.52 35.63 6.61
CA ILE A 181 -23.43 35.52 7.59
C ILE A 181 -23.64 36.61 8.66
N ARG A 182 -23.50 36.23 9.93
CA ARG A 182 -23.17 37.14 11.04
C ARG A 182 -21.85 36.71 11.65
#